data_AF-A0A3G6RE50-F1
#
_entry.id   AF-A0A3G6RE50-F1
#
_cell.length_a   1.000
_cell.length_b   1.000
_cell.length_c   1.000
_cell.angle_alpha   90.00
_cell.angle_beta   90.00
_cell.angle_gamma   90.00
#
_symmetry.space_group_name_H-M   'P 1'
#
loop_
_entity.id
_entity.type
_entity.pdbx_description
1 polymer ?
#
loop_
_entity_poly.entity_id
_entity_poly.type
_entity_poly.pdbx_seq_one_letter_code
_entity_poly.pdbx_strand_id
1 'polypeptide(L)'
;MVGVSFETWSEIKREPLTMANAIVLNAYVTKIENNKYVQINAASVGDTVYIIVETTGLIGKKIEVNILDRDGVFDGKDFAVVDLLQDDKDTQGLLSATVDKDGRAVYKVKLQPSTDKKDIEAWGNKINKAKDKKVYTCLLVDADKHNPGFNITYMGRNAAGHENDSQKSSKSNYWLDENGKWFGIKYCECNVYSIDKELLSGLNVVHTKAESKVKGNNGIQKVIAIVLHRTIGSSISGAIAHSKGTHFYVEGSRGVDGEIFQPIKLDQFSNHIMNETARTGHMEVQTENSIGIEVIGMAYYKVGKDLYTVYDYKVKDPTSVKLTKSFKGQRRLNGKWIDEDIYWDELTDAQVKSVKCIVVTLMKKYNLKKENIFTHEEMQSKTAGEGQVVKDAIFPLLNECL
;
A
#
# COMPACT_ATOMS: atom_id res chain seq x y z
N MET A 1 37.17 -65.20 -50.89
CA MET A 1 36.86 -64.78 -49.51
C MET A 1 37.21 -63.30 -49.40
N VAL A 2 36.26 -62.52 -48.93
CA VAL A 2 36.15 -61.06 -49.08
C VAL A 2 37.20 -60.34 -48.26
N GLY A 3 38.02 -59.50 -48.90
CA GLY A 3 38.86 -58.52 -48.23
C GLY A 3 38.03 -57.27 -47.96
N VAL A 4 37.78 -56.96 -46.69
CA VAL A 4 37.09 -55.74 -46.27
C VAL A 4 38.15 -54.69 -45.96
N SER A 5 38.18 -53.60 -46.71
CA SER A 5 38.99 -52.42 -46.41
C SER A 5 38.35 -51.64 -45.26
N PHE A 6 39.12 -51.36 -44.21
CA PHE A 6 38.75 -50.38 -43.19
C PHE A 6 38.86 -48.97 -43.79
N GLU A 7 37.71 -48.35 -44.08
CA GLU A 7 37.64 -46.92 -44.31
C GLU A 7 37.85 -46.20 -42.96
N THR A 8 38.77 -45.25 -42.99
CA THR A 8 39.11 -44.38 -41.87
C THR A 8 37.98 -43.39 -41.64
N TRP A 9 37.44 -43.38 -40.43
CA TRP A 9 36.54 -42.33 -39.97
C TRP A 9 37.32 -41.01 -39.93
N SER A 10 37.06 -40.10 -40.87
CA SER A 10 37.55 -38.74 -40.80
C SER A 10 36.95 -38.05 -39.59
N GLU A 11 37.78 -37.66 -38.63
CA GLU A 11 37.43 -36.74 -37.56
C GLU A 11 36.82 -35.47 -38.18
N ILE A 12 35.53 -35.25 -37.94
CA ILE A 12 34.90 -33.95 -38.18
C ILE A 12 35.56 -32.98 -37.20
N LYS A 13 36.58 -32.26 -37.66
CA LYS A 13 37.12 -31.09 -36.94
C LYS A 13 35.99 -30.07 -36.84
N ARG A 14 35.29 -30.06 -35.70
CA ARG A 14 34.43 -28.94 -35.33
C ARG A 14 35.33 -27.71 -35.21
N GLU A 15 35.06 -26.69 -36.01
CA GLU A 15 35.70 -25.39 -35.83
C GLU A 15 35.45 -24.91 -34.39
N PRO A 16 36.46 -24.32 -33.72
CA PRO A 16 36.27 -23.77 -32.39
C PRO A 16 35.23 -22.65 -32.48
N LEU A 17 34.12 -22.81 -31.75
CA LEU A 17 33.12 -21.75 -31.57
C LEU A 17 33.83 -20.50 -31.02
N THR A 18 33.96 -19.46 -31.84
CA THR A 18 34.43 -18.16 -31.38
C THR A 18 33.36 -17.60 -30.44
N MET A 19 33.62 -17.60 -29.14
CA MET A 19 32.69 -17.05 -28.17
C MET A 19 32.58 -15.53 -28.34
N ALA A 20 31.35 -15.04 -28.52
CA ALA A 20 31.10 -13.60 -28.52
C ALA A 20 31.17 -13.06 -27.09
N ASN A 21 31.81 -11.91 -26.87
CA ASN A 21 31.86 -11.28 -25.55
C ASN A 21 30.59 -10.47 -25.31
N ALA A 22 30.04 -10.56 -24.10
CA ALA A 22 28.89 -9.78 -23.66
C ALA A 22 29.08 -9.35 -22.20
N ILE A 23 28.41 -8.26 -21.82
CA ILE A 23 28.56 -7.67 -20.48
C ILE A 23 27.19 -7.38 -19.89
N VAL A 24 26.98 -7.75 -18.63
CA VAL A 24 25.91 -7.21 -17.79
C VAL A 24 26.47 -6.05 -16.99
N LEU A 25 25.98 -4.85 -17.29
CA LEU A 25 26.46 -3.58 -16.74
C LEU A 25 25.87 -3.30 -15.37
N ASN A 26 24.55 -3.46 -15.23
CA ASN A 26 23.82 -3.08 -14.02
C ASN A 26 22.51 -3.87 -13.88
N ALA A 27 22.01 -3.97 -12.66
CA ALA A 27 20.70 -4.52 -12.34
C ALA A 27 20.09 -3.79 -11.15
N TYR A 28 18.87 -3.28 -11.29
CA TYR A 28 18.22 -2.47 -10.25
C TYR A 28 16.69 -2.53 -10.34
N VAL A 29 16.03 -2.16 -9.24
CA VAL A 29 14.57 -2.10 -9.15
C VAL A 29 14.08 -0.67 -9.35
N THR A 30 12.99 -0.50 -10.09
CA THR A 30 12.42 0.79 -10.48
C THR A 30 10.90 0.82 -10.33
N LYS A 31 10.33 2.02 -10.33
CA LYS A 31 8.90 2.28 -10.59
C LYS A 31 8.77 3.20 -11.79
N ILE A 32 7.58 3.22 -12.41
CA ILE A 32 7.28 4.19 -13.46
C ILE A 32 6.76 5.47 -12.83
N GLU A 33 7.47 6.57 -13.05
CA GLU A 33 7.00 7.92 -12.73
C GLU A 33 7.11 8.80 -13.97
N ASN A 34 6.04 9.50 -14.34
CA ASN A 34 6.01 10.37 -15.52
C ASN A 34 6.56 9.68 -16.80
N ASN A 35 6.13 8.42 -17.02
CA ASN A 35 6.57 7.56 -18.13
C ASN A 35 8.08 7.25 -18.16
N LYS A 36 8.77 7.34 -17.03
CA LYS A 36 10.20 7.00 -16.89
C LYS A 36 10.42 5.99 -15.78
N TYR A 37 11.39 5.10 -15.96
CA TYR A 37 11.86 4.22 -14.90
C TYR A 37 12.69 5.04 -13.91
N VAL A 38 12.23 5.10 -12.67
CA VAL A 38 12.91 5.75 -11.54
C VAL A 38 13.34 4.67 -10.57
N GLN A 39 14.64 4.60 -10.29
CA GLN A 39 15.20 3.63 -9.36
C GLN A 39 14.67 3.83 -7.94
N ILE A 40 14.42 2.72 -7.25
CA ILE A 40 13.90 2.67 -5.89
C ILE A 40 14.65 1.66 -5.04
N ASN A 41 14.74 1.96 -3.74
CA ASN A 41 15.45 1.10 -2.78
C ASN A 41 14.48 0.31 -1.88
N ALA A 42 13.18 0.56 -1.99
CA ALA A 42 12.16 -0.20 -1.29
C ALA A 42 10.80 -0.10 -1.98
N ALA A 43 9.97 -1.11 -1.78
CA ALA A 43 8.55 -1.11 -2.12
C ALA A 43 7.78 -2.00 -1.13
N SER A 44 6.45 -2.02 -1.25
CA SER A 44 5.59 -2.82 -0.37
C SER A 44 5.07 -4.07 -1.07
N VAL A 45 4.71 -5.08 -0.27
CA VAL A 45 3.99 -6.27 -0.77
C VAL A 45 2.73 -5.84 -1.52
N GLY A 46 2.53 -6.36 -2.72
CA GLY A 46 1.42 -6.03 -3.62
C GLY A 46 1.71 -4.89 -4.60
N ASP A 47 2.76 -4.10 -4.40
CA ASP A 47 3.17 -3.07 -5.37
C ASP A 47 3.69 -3.74 -6.66
N THR A 48 3.47 -3.06 -7.79
CA THR A 48 4.12 -3.39 -9.07
C THR A 48 5.40 -2.59 -9.22
N VAL A 49 6.51 -3.28 -9.45
CA VAL A 49 7.84 -2.73 -9.69
C VAL A 49 8.41 -3.27 -11.00
N TYR A 50 9.49 -2.67 -11.47
CA TYR A 50 10.19 -3.10 -12.68
C TYR A 50 11.65 -3.35 -12.35
N ILE A 51 12.14 -4.55 -12.65
CA ILE A 51 13.57 -4.84 -12.59
C ILE A 51 14.16 -4.51 -13.96
N ILE A 52 15.26 -3.76 -13.98
CA ILE A 52 15.98 -3.41 -15.19
C ILE A 52 17.36 -4.06 -15.11
N VAL A 53 17.73 -4.80 -16.16
CA VAL A 53 19.09 -5.33 -16.36
C VAL A 53 19.67 -4.67 -17.60
N GLU A 54 20.76 -3.94 -17.43
CA GLU A 54 21.46 -3.22 -18.50
C GLU A 54 22.62 -4.07 -19.01
N THR A 55 22.74 -4.17 -20.33
CA THR A 55 23.67 -5.10 -20.97
C THR A 55 24.30 -4.51 -22.23
N THR A 56 25.41 -5.12 -22.67
CA THR A 56 25.98 -4.93 -24.00
C THR A 56 26.26 -6.29 -24.64
N GLY A 57 26.05 -6.39 -25.95
CA GLY A 57 26.27 -7.64 -26.69
C GLY A 57 25.18 -8.70 -26.53
N LEU A 58 24.07 -8.41 -25.83
CA LEU A 58 22.98 -9.36 -25.55
C LEU A 58 21.64 -8.98 -26.19
N ILE A 59 21.59 -8.02 -27.12
CA ILE A 59 20.33 -7.63 -27.79
C ILE A 59 19.63 -8.85 -28.40
N GLY A 60 18.33 -9.00 -28.12
CA GLY A 60 17.50 -10.12 -28.57
C GLY A 60 17.75 -11.42 -27.81
N LYS A 61 18.61 -11.43 -26.80
CA LYS A 61 18.89 -12.61 -25.97
C LYS A 61 18.01 -12.66 -24.74
N LYS A 62 17.77 -13.87 -24.25
CA LYS A 62 16.99 -14.13 -23.03
C LYS A 62 17.92 -14.10 -21.82
N ILE A 63 17.47 -13.45 -20.75
CA ILE A 63 18.16 -13.36 -19.45
C ILE A 63 17.17 -13.74 -18.34
N GLU A 64 17.65 -14.43 -17.32
CA GLU A 64 16.87 -14.74 -16.12
C GLU A 64 17.31 -13.89 -14.93
N VAL A 65 16.36 -13.57 -14.05
CA VAL A 65 16.61 -12.85 -12.79
C VAL A 65 15.83 -13.51 -11.66
N ASN A 66 16.44 -13.57 -10.48
CA ASN A 66 15.75 -13.88 -9.23
C ASN A 66 15.91 -12.72 -8.24
N ILE A 67 14.91 -12.52 -7.39
CA ILE A 67 15.06 -11.76 -6.15
C ILE A 67 15.35 -12.78 -5.04
N LEU A 68 16.39 -12.52 -4.24
CA LEU A 68 16.80 -13.40 -3.15
C LEU A 68 16.59 -12.72 -1.79
N ASP A 69 15.97 -13.43 -0.85
CA ASP A 69 15.78 -13.00 0.54
C ASP A 69 17.07 -13.20 1.33
N ARG A 70 17.74 -12.11 1.74
CA ARG A 70 19.03 -12.16 2.42
C ARG A 70 18.99 -12.99 3.71
N ASP A 71 17.94 -12.78 4.51
CA ASP A 71 17.88 -13.26 5.90
C ASP A 71 16.95 -14.48 6.06
N GLY A 72 16.42 -15.00 4.95
CA GLY A 72 15.46 -16.10 4.97
C GLY A 72 14.20 -15.80 5.78
N VAL A 73 13.74 -14.54 5.79
CA VAL A 73 12.49 -14.15 6.46
C VAL A 73 11.28 -14.95 5.96
N PHE A 74 11.25 -15.26 4.66
CA PHE A 74 10.17 -16.05 4.09
C PHE A 74 10.31 -17.54 4.39
N ASP A 75 11.42 -18.17 4.03
CA ASP A 75 11.53 -19.64 4.02
C ASP A 75 12.55 -20.21 5.01
N GLY A 76 13.09 -19.37 5.90
CA GLY A 76 14.09 -19.76 6.89
C GLY A 76 15.47 -20.08 6.30
N LYS A 77 15.70 -19.75 5.03
CA LYS A 77 16.96 -20.00 4.31
C LYS A 77 17.50 -18.70 3.72
N ASP A 78 18.72 -18.35 4.12
CA ASP A 78 19.45 -17.21 3.56
C ASP A 78 19.60 -17.36 2.04
N PHE A 79 19.37 -16.26 1.34
CA PHE A 79 19.40 -16.16 -0.12
C PHE A 79 18.45 -17.12 -0.84
N ALA A 80 17.34 -17.51 -0.21
CA ALA A 80 16.26 -18.21 -0.89
C ALA A 80 15.61 -17.33 -1.97
N VAL A 81 15.17 -17.95 -3.05
CA VAL A 81 14.40 -17.28 -4.10
C VAL A 81 13.08 -16.80 -3.52
N VAL A 82 12.74 -15.54 -3.78
CA VAL A 82 11.47 -14.95 -3.38
C VAL A 82 10.43 -15.25 -4.46
N ASP A 83 9.32 -15.88 -4.06
CA ASP A 83 8.18 -16.12 -4.95
C ASP A 83 7.50 -14.81 -5.35
N LEU A 84 7.31 -14.61 -6.64
CA LEU A 84 6.83 -13.35 -7.21
C LEU A 84 5.97 -13.63 -8.45
N LEU A 85 5.07 -12.69 -8.75
CA LEU A 85 4.32 -12.69 -10.02
C LEU A 85 5.05 -11.84 -11.06
N GLN A 86 5.32 -12.40 -12.24
CA GLN A 86 5.75 -11.65 -13.42
C GLN A 86 4.58 -11.53 -14.39
N ASP A 87 4.26 -10.31 -14.85
CA ASP A 87 3.14 -10.08 -15.75
C ASP A 87 1.84 -10.73 -15.26
N ASP A 88 1.60 -10.64 -13.95
CA ASP A 88 0.46 -11.21 -13.22
C ASP A 88 0.36 -12.76 -13.26
N LYS A 89 1.46 -13.44 -13.62
CA LYS A 89 1.59 -14.90 -13.61
C LYS A 89 2.60 -15.35 -12.56
N ASP A 90 2.29 -16.45 -11.89
CA ASP A 90 3.22 -17.09 -10.97
C ASP A 90 4.42 -17.64 -11.75
N THR A 91 5.60 -17.21 -11.36
CA THR A 91 6.89 -17.62 -11.95
C THR A 91 7.74 -18.43 -10.98
N GLN A 92 7.26 -18.68 -9.76
CA GLN A 92 8.04 -19.32 -8.68
C GLN A 92 9.40 -18.62 -8.49
N GLY A 93 9.37 -17.28 -8.63
CA GLY A 93 10.53 -16.40 -8.51
C GLY A 93 11.55 -16.47 -9.65
N LEU A 94 11.31 -17.25 -10.72
CA LEU A 94 12.16 -17.31 -11.91
C LEU A 94 11.69 -16.34 -12.99
N LEU A 95 12.23 -15.13 -12.96
CA LEU A 95 11.84 -14.08 -13.87
C LEU A 95 12.64 -14.19 -15.17
N SER A 96 12.00 -13.98 -16.32
CA SER A 96 12.70 -13.98 -17.61
C SER A 96 12.23 -12.90 -18.57
N ALA A 97 13.17 -12.30 -19.28
CA ALA A 97 12.91 -11.28 -20.29
C ALA A 97 13.93 -11.35 -21.43
N THR A 98 13.55 -10.81 -22.59
CA THR A 98 14.43 -10.64 -23.74
C THR A 98 15.00 -9.22 -23.73
N VAL A 99 16.30 -9.10 -23.95
CA VAL A 99 16.99 -7.82 -24.06
C VAL A 99 16.50 -7.06 -25.28
N ASP A 100 16.04 -5.83 -25.08
CA ASP A 100 15.56 -4.94 -26.12
C ASP A 100 16.71 -4.35 -26.96
N LYS A 101 16.34 -3.51 -27.93
CA LYS A 101 17.26 -2.82 -28.83
C LYS A 101 18.18 -1.80 -28.13
N ASP A 102 17.79 -1.35 -26.94
CA ASP A 102 18.53 -0.38 -26.12
C ASP A 102 19.45 -1.10 -25.13
N GLY A 103 19.54 -2.43 -25.20
CA GLY A 103 20.40 -3.26 -24.36
C GLY A 103 19.80 -3.56 -22.99
N ARG A 104 18.48 -3.43 -22.80
CA ARG A 104 17.81 -3.62 -21.51
C ARG A 104 16.91 -4.84 -21.51
N ALA A 105 17.00 -5.67 -20.48
CA ALA A 105 15.96 -6.62 -20.13
C ALA A 105 15.09 -6.02 -19.02
N VAL A 106 13.77 -6.00 -19.23
CA VAL A 106 12.79 -5.37 -18.33
C VAL A 106 11.82 -6.41 -17.81
N TYR A 107 11.67 -6.49 -16.49
CA TYR A 107 10.79 -7.46 -15.82
C TYR A 107 9.72 -6.69 -15.05
N LYS A 108 8.45 -6.79 -15.46
CA LYS A 108 7.33 -6.25 -14.70
C LYS A 108 6.93 -7.24 -13.61
N VAL A 109 7.15 -6.88 -12.36
CA VAL A 109 7.02 -7.77 -11.20
C VAL A 109 6.00 -7.21 -10.22
N LYS A 110 5.10 -8.06 -9.74
CA LYS A 110 4.25 -7.75 -8.59
C LYS A 110 4.85 -8.40 -7.35
N LEU A 111 5.11 -7.61 -6.31
CA LEU A 111 5.77 -8.06 -5.08
C LEU A 111 4.82 -8.84 -4.17
N GLN A 112 4.35 -10.00 -4.61
CA GLN A 112 3.48 -10.88 -3.84
C GLN A 112 3.69 -12.33 -4.28
N PRO A 113 3.51 -13.31 -3.37
CA PRO A 113 3.80 -14.71 -3.66
C PRO A 113 2.74 -15.34 -4.58
N SER A 114 1.48 -14.89 -4.44
CA SER A 114 0.36 -15.41 -5.21
C SER A 114 -0.74 -14.35 -5.31
N THR A 115 -1.86 -14.69 -5.95
CA THR A 115 -3.07 -13.85 -5.92
C THR A 115 -3.95 -14.12 -4.70
N ASP A 116 -3.64 -15.15 -3.89
CA ASP A 116 -4.39 -15.48 -2.67
C ASP A 116 -4.03 -14.50 -1.54
N LYS A 117 -5.07 -13.90 -0.94
CA LYS A 117 -4.93 -12.97 0.19
C LYS A 117 -4.27 -13.63 1.40
N LYS A 118 -4.50 -14.93 1.63
CA LYS A 118 -3.90 -15.66 2.75
C LYS A 118 -2.38 -15.73 2.64
N ASP A 119 -1.86 -15.92 1.43
CA ASP A 119 -0.41 -15.97 1.20
C ASP A 119 0.22 -14.59 1.37
N ILE A 120 -0.46 -13.54 0.89
CA ILE A 120 -0.07 -12.13 1.10
C ILE A 120 -0.03 -11.79 2.60
N GLU A 121 -1.04 -12.21 3.36
CA GLU A 121 -1.08 -12.05 4.82
C GLU A 121 0.02 -12.86 5.52
N ALA A 122 0.30 -14.08 5.06
CA ALA A 122 1.37 -14.91 5.60
C ALA A 122 2.74 -14.24 5.41
N TRP A 123 3.00 -13.70 4.22
CA TRP A 123 4.16 -12.84 3.95
C TRP A 123 4.20 -11.65 4.90
N GLY A 124 3.08 -10.94 5.04
CA GLY A 124 2.99 -9.78 5.92
C GLY A 124 3.29 -10.08 7.38
N ASN A 125 2.80 -11.23 7.88
CA ASN A 125 3.09 -11.70 9.23
C ASN A 125 4.56 -12.03 9.44
N LYS A 126 5.23 -12.61 8.43
CA LYS A 126 6.68 -12.88 8.48
C LYS A 126 7.48 -11.57 8.49
N ILE A 127 7.15 -10.65 7.57
CA ILE A 127 7.79 -9.33 7.47
C ILE A 127 7.62 -8.54 8.77
N ASN A 128 6.42 -8.49 9.34
CA ASN A 128 6.15 -7.75 10.58
C ASN A 128 6.87 -8.31 11.82
N LYS A 129 7.22 -9.59 11.81
CA LYS A 129 8.02 -10.24 12.87
C LYS A 129 9.53 -10.02 12.68
N ALA A 130 9.97 -9.65 11.49
CA ALA A 130 11.37 -9.33 11.23
C ALA A 130 11.78 -8.07 12.00
N LYS A 131 13.05 -8.02 12.43
CA LYS A 131 13.61 -6.96 13.28
C LYS A 131 13.30 -5.55 12.77
N ASP A 132 13.47 -5.34 11.46
CA ASP A 132 13.32 -4.03 10.82
C ASP A 132 11.94 -3.86 10.14
N LYS A 133 11.02 -4.81 10.34
CA LYS A 133 9.73 -4.91 9.65
C LYS A 133 9.85 -4.85 8.11
N LYS A 134 10.94 -5.43 7.60
CA LYS A 134 11.36 -5.43 6.19
C LYS A 134 12.08 -6.73 5.88
N VAL A 135 12.04 -7.09 4.60
CA VAL A 135 12.90 -8.12 4.01
C VAL A 135 13.92 -7.44 3.13
N TYR A 136 15.19 -7.69 3.40
CA TYR A 136 16.29 -7.19 2.61
C TYR A 136 16.59 -8.19 1.50
N THR A 137 16.65 -7.69 0.26
CA THR A 137 16.80 -8.55 -0.91
C THR A 137 17.92 -8.07 -1.84
N CYS A 138 18.40 -9.00 -2.66
CA CYS A 138 19.34 -8.74 -3.74
C CYS A 138 18.86 -9.40 -5.04
N LEU A 139 19.38 -8.93 -6.17
CA LEU A 139 19.08 -9.49 -7.49
C LEU A 139 20.17 -10.48 -7.88
N LEU A 140 19.78 -11.65 -8.35
CA LEU A 140 20.66 -12.62 -9.02
C LEU A 140 20.35 -12.58 -10.51
N VAL A 141 21.33 -12.24 -11.35
CA VAL A 141 21.15 -12.24 -12.82
C VAL A 141 21.85 -13.45 -13.42
N ASP A 142 21.16 -14.20 -14.26
CA ASP A 142 21.72 -15.31 -15.05
C ASP A 142 21.53 -15.02 -16.53
N ALA A 143 22.61 -14.54 -17.15
CA ALA A 143 22.70 -14.34 -18.59
C ALA A 143 23.42 -15.50 -19.29
N ASP A 144 24.01 -16.46 -18.57
CA ASP A 144 24.78 -17.56 -19.16
C ASP A 144 23.86 -18.69 -19.63
N LYS A 145 22.85 -19.05 -18.83
CA LYS A 145 22.03 -20.26 -19.01
C LYS A 145 21.39 -20.39 -20.40
N HIS A 146 20.92 -19.28 -20.97
CA HIS A 146 20.29 -19.26 -22.30
C HIS A 146 21.23 -18.82 -23.42
N ASN A 147 22.51 -18.54 -23.10
CA ASN A 147 23.48 -17.96 -24.03
C ASN A 147 24.83 -18.70 -24.02
N PRO A 148 24.88 -20.03 -24.20
CA PRO A 148 26.11 -20.84 -24.09
C PRO A 148 27.20 -20.51 -25.13
N GLY A 149 26.91 -19.69 -26.14
CA GLY A 149 27.87 -19.21 -27.15
C GLY A 149 28.52 -17.87 -26.80
N PHE A 150 28.24 -17.31 -25.62
CA PHE A 150 28.77 -16.05 -25.16
C PHE A 150 29.67 -16.22 -23.95
N ASN A 151 30.73 -15.40 -23.89
CA ASN A 151 31.51 -15.20 -22.69
C ASN A 151 30.94 -13.98 -21.94
N ILE A 152 30.17 -14.22 -20.88
CA ILE A 152 29.49 -13.16 -20.14
C ILE A 152 30.39 -12.63 -19.03
N THR A 153 30.61 -11.31 -19.04
CA THR A 153 31.22 -10.59 -17.92
C THR A 153 30.15 -9.88 -17.12
N TYR A 154 30.10 -10.11 -15.82
CA TYR A 154 29.22 -9.39 -14.92
C TYR A 154 29.99 -8.29 -14.20
N MET A 155 29.54 -7.03 -14.35
CA MET A 155 30.15 -5.89 -13.67
C MET A 155 29.60 -5.67 -12.24
N GLY A 156 28.69 -6.53 -11.78
CA GLY A 156 28.09 -6.50 -10.45
C GLY A 156 29.08 -6.84 -9.33
N ARG A 157 29.86 -5.85 -8.91
CA ARG A 157 30.45 -5.76 -7.57
C ARG A 157 30.21 -4.34 -7.08
N ASN A 158 29.61 -4.17 -5.90
CA ASN A 158 29.61 -2.84 -5.29
C ASN A 158 31.06 -2.36 -5.06
N ALA A 159 31.25 -1.05 -5.10
CA ALA A 159 32.56 -0.42 -4.97
C ALA A 159 33.25 -0.69 -3.62
N ALA A 160 34.58 -0.80 -3.62
CA ALA A 160 35.40 -0.95 -2.41
C ALA A 160 35.08 0.14 -1.37
N GLY A 161 34.65 -0.27 -0.16
CA GLY A 161 34.46 0.64 0.98
C GLY A 161 33.05 0.75 1.60
N HIS A 162 32.05 -0.02 1.15
CA HIS A 162 30.72 -0.04 1.77
C HIS A 162 30.60 -1.16 2.81
N GLU A 163 30.20 -0.83 4.05
CA GLU A 163 30.27 -1.75 5.21
C GLU A 163 29.27 -2.93 5.22
N ASN A 164 28.52 -3.22 4.15
CA ASN A 164 27.61 -4.39 4.09
C ASN A 164 27.45 -4.98 2.68
N ASP A 165 28.58 -5.27 2.03
CA ASP A 165 28.70 -5.32 0.57
C ASP A 165 28.98 -6.75 0.01
N SER A 166 28.37 -7.03 -1.15
CA SER A 166 28.68 -8.07 -2.16
C SER A 166 30.15 -8.50 -2.34
N GLN A 167 31.15 -7.77 -1.83
CA GLN A 167 32.58 -8.12 -1.88
C GLN A 167 32.97 -9.43 -1.20
N LYS A 168 32.14 -9.96 -0.29
CA LYS A 168 32.33 -11.34 0.23
C LYS A 168 31.61 -12.41 -0.61
N SER A 169 30.71 -12.01 -1.51
CA SER A 169 30.11 -12.96 -2.44
C SER A 169 31.17 -13.36 -3.46
N SER A 170 31.44 -14.66 -3.56
CA SER A 170 32.25 -15.20 -4.66
C SER A 170 31.57 -15.05 -6.03
N LYS A 171 30.30 -14.65 -6.05
CA LYS A 171 29.46 -14.57 -7.24
C LYS A 171 29.29 -13.13 -7.70
N SER A 172 29.80 -12.82 -8.88
CA SER A 172 29.77 -11.48 -9.51
C SER A 172 28.44 -11.13 -10.17
N ASN A 173 27.45 -12.01 -10.06
CA ASN A 173 26.13 -11.83 -10.63
C ASN A 173 25.06 -11.51 -9.57
N TYR A 174 25.47 -10.86 -8.47
CA TYR A 174 24.59 -10.37 -7.42
C TYR A 174 24.60 -8.84 -7.46
N TRP A 175 23.43 -8.21 -7.56
CA TRP A 175 23.27 -6.75 -7.49
C TRP A 175 22.51 -6.35 -6.23
N LEU A 176 23.05 -5.32 -5.58
CA LEU A 176 22.46 -4.63 -4.44
C LEU A 176 21.92 -3.26 -4.91
N ASP A 177 21.19 -2.55 -4.05
CA ASP A 177 20.73 -1.20 -4.39
C ASP A 177 21.90 -0.19 -4.50
N GLU A 178 21.66 0.99 -5.09
CA GLU A 178 22.67 2.03 -5.37
C GLU A 178 23.47 2.49 -4.14
N ASN A 179 22.96 2.24 -2.93
CA ASN A 179 23.63 2.60 -1.68
C ASN A 179 24.44 1.45 -1.06
N GLY A 180 24.55 0.31 -1.76
CA GLY A 180 25.26 -0.88 -1.31
C GLY A 180 24.65 -1.51 -0.06
N LYS A 181 23.35 -1.29 0.17
CA LYS A 181 22.60 -1.91 1.26
C LYS A 181 21.81 -3.05 0.65
N TRP A 182 20.52 -2.89 0.38
CA TRP A 182 19.60 -3.98 0.04
C TRP A 182 18.28 -3.39 -0.47
N PHE A 183 17.63 -4.02 -1.45
CA PHE A 183 16.26 -3.65 -1.80
C PHE A 183 15.30 -4.15 -0.72
N GLY A 184 14.55 -3.23 -0.11
CA GLY A 184 13.66 -3.54 1.01
C GLY A 184 12.22 -3.83 0.57
N ILE A 185 11.73 -5.04 0.85
CA ILE A 185 10.30 -5.36 0.75
C ILE A 185 9.65 -5.10 2.12
N LYS A 186 8.69 -4.17 2.15
CA LYS A 186 7.88 -3.84 3.34
C LYS A 186 6.52 -4.53 3.25
N TYR A 187 5.86 -4.70 4.39
CA TYR A 187 4.44 -5.04 4.41
C TYR A 187 3.65 -3.92 5.06
N CYS A 188 2.55 -3.56 4.41
CA CYS A 188 1.51 -2.76 5.03
C CYS A 188 0.26 -3.62 5.14
N GLU A 189 -0.31 -3.69 6.34
CA GLU A 189 -1.55 -4.43 6.60
C GLU A 189 -2.75 -3.93 5.79
N CYS A 190 -2.67 -2.73 5.23
CA CYS A 190 -3.71 -2.17 4.35
C CYS A 190 -3.63 -2.68 2.91
N ASN A 191 -2.58 -3.43 2.53
CA ASN A 191 -2.46 -3.99 1.18
C ASN A 191 -3.44 -5.14 0.90
N VAL A 192 -4.09 -5.70 1.94
CA VAL A 192 -5.20 -6.66 1.76
C VAL A 192 -6.48 -5.98 1.28
N TYR A 193 -6.53 -4.63 1.33
CA TYR A 193 -7.63 -3.82 0.84
C TYR A 193 -7.38 -3.39 -0.60
N SER A 194 -8.41 -3.51 -1.41
CA SER A 194 -8.39 -3.13 -2.82
C SER A 194 -9.73 -2.53 -3.20
N ILE A 195 -9.77 -1.79 -4.31
CA ILE A 195 -11.01 -1.27 -4.86
C ILE A 195 -11.23 -1.90 -6.23
N ASP A 196 -12.34 -2.61 -6.38
CA ASP A 196 -12.83 -3.14 -7.65
C ASP A 196 -14.26 -2.66 -7.89
N LYS A 197 -14.56 -2.22 -9.11
CA LYS A 197 -15.88 -1.69 -9.50
C LYS A 197 -16.47 -0.69 -8.48
N GLU A 198 -15.60 0.21 -8.01
CA GLU A 198 -15.94 1.27 -7.05
C GLU A 198 -16.38 0.79 -5.66
N LEU A 199 -16.07 -0.46 -5.31
CA LEU A 199 -16.29 -1.07 -4.01
C LEU A 199 -14.96 -1.48 -3.38
N LEU A 200 -14.80 -1.14 -2.11
CA LEU A 200 -13.70 -1.57 -1.27
C LEU A 200 -13.87 -3.06 -0.93
N SER A 201 -12.83 -3.85 -1.10
CA SER A 201 -12.77 -5.26 -0.69
C SER A 201 -11.73 -5.41 0.42
N GLY A 202 -12.07 -6.09 1.51
CA GLY A 202 -11.19 -6.31 2.68
C GLY A 202 -11.81 -7.26 3.71
N LEU A 203 -11.09 -7.57 4.79
CA LEU A 203 -11.48 -8.60 5.79
C LEU A 203 -12.77 -8.27 6.55
N ASN A 204 -13.06 -6.99 6.75
CA ASN A 204 -14.13 -6.46 7.60
C ASN A 204 -15.04 -5.51 6.82
N VAL A 205 -15.07 -5.62 5.49
CA VAL A 205 -15.87 -4.74 4.63
C VAL A 205 -17.22 -5.39 4.32
N VAL A 206 -18.29 -4.65 4.56
CA VAL A 206 -19.65 -5.01 4.19
C VAL A 206 -20.26 -3.93 3.31
N HIS A 207 -21.09 -4.33 2.35
CA HIS A 207 -21.75 -3.43 1.39
C HIS A 207 -23.25 -3.34 1.59
N THR A 208 -23.81 -4.19 2.46
CA THR A 208 -25.23 -4.21 2.78
C THR A 208 -25.39 -4.29 4.29
N LYS A 209 -26.34 -3.53 4.80
CA LYS A 209 -26.85 -3.62 6.18
C LYS A 209 -28.36 -3.50 6.13
N ALA A 210 -29.04 -4.29 6.95
CA ALA A 210 -30.48 -4.16 7.12
C ALA A 210 -30.81 -2.71 7.52
N GLU A 211 -31.93 -2.20 7.01
CA GLU A 211 -32.47 -0.87 7.36
C GLU A 211 -31.65 0.34 6.91
N SER A 212 -30.52 0.14 6.21
CA SER A 212 -29.76 1.25 5.62
C SER A 212 -30.64 2.06 4.66
N LYS A 213 -30.79 3.35 4.93
CA LYS A 213 -31.50 4.28 4.03
C LYS A 213 -30.56 5.14 3.19
N VAL A 214 -29.26 5.05 3.46
CA VAL A 214 -28.21 5.83 2.82
C VAL A 214 -28.17 5.54 1.32
N LYS A 215 -28.14 6.59 0.51
CA LYS A 215 -28.07 6.50 -0.96
C LYS A 215 -27.01 7.43 -1.52
N GLY A 216 -26.27 6.93 -2.50
CA GLY A 216 -25.39 7.73 -3.34
C GLY A 216 -26.16 8.48 -4.42
N ASN A 217 -25.59 9.59 -4.88
CA ASN A 217 -26.06 10.34 -6.03
C ASN A 217 -25.06 10.17 -7.18
N ASN A 218 -25.52 10.22 -8.43
CA ASN A 218 -24.61 10.10 -9.56
C ASN A 218 -23.79 11.39 -9.73
N GLY A 219 -22.47 11.30 -9.92
CA GLY A 219 -21.72 12.48 -10.37
C GLY A 219 -20.27 12.65 -9.91
N ILE A 220 -19.62 11.67 -9.28
CA ILE A 220 -18.17 11.81 -9.03
C ILE A 220 -17.43 11.60 -10.35
N GLN A 221 -16.81 12.67 -10.86
CA GLN A 221 -15.95 12.60 -12.04
C GLN A 221 -14.47 12.47 -11.67
N LYS A 222 -14.07 13.09 -10.55
CA LYS A 222 -12.69 13.09 -10.07
C LYS A 222 -12.68 13.27 -8.56
N VAL A 223 -12.05 12.34 -7.86
CA VAL A 223 -11.79 12.49 -6.42
C VAL A 223 -10.51 13.30 -6.22
N ILE A 224 -10.58 14.37 -5.43
CA ILE A 224 -9.44 15.22 -5.05
C ILE A 224 -9.23 15.29 -3.53
N ALA A 225 -10.18 14.80 -2.74
CA ALA A 225 -10.17 14.93 -1.30
C ALA A 225 -10.80 13.73 -0.57
N ILE A 226 -10.32 13.50 0.64
CA ILE A 226 -10.95 12.64 1.65
C ILE A 226 -11.37 13.52 2.81
N VAL A 227 -12.62 13.41 3.28
CA VAL A 227 -13.11 14.18 4.42
C VAL A 227 -13.43 13.24 5.58
N LEU A 228 -12.78 13.47 6.71
CA LEU A 228 -12.92 12.67 7.92
C LEU A 228 -13.99 13.26 8.84
N HIS A 229 -14.81 12.39 9.40
CA HIS A 229 -15.93 12.73 10.26
C HIS A 229 -16.01 11.79 11.47
N ARG A 230 -16.67 12.26 12.52
CA ARG A 230 -17.23 11.44 13.60
C ARG A 230 -18.74 11.61 13.61
N THR A 231 -19.44 10.54 13.95
CA THR A 231 -20.91 10.51 13.82
C THR A 231 -21.66 11.27 14.92
N ILE A 232 -21.01 11.58 16.05
CA ILE A 232 -21.70 12.02 17.28
C ILE A 232 -22.83 11.02 17.60
N GLY A 233 -22.51 9.74 17.45
CA GLY A 233 -23.42 8.62 17.46
C GLY A 233 -22.71 7.37 17.94
N SER A 234 -23.48 6.40 18.41
CA SER A 234 -22.92 5.24 19.11
C SER A 234 -22.94 3.94 18.33
N SER A 235 -23.43 3.94 17.09
CA SER A 235 -23.44 2.78 16.20
C SER A 235 -23.66 3.18 14.75
N ILE A 236 -23.24 2.32 13.82
CA ILE A 236 -23.58 2.45 12.40
C ILE A 236 -25.09 2.45 12.21
N SER A 237 -25.84 1.57 12.90
CA SER A 237 -27.30 1.49 12.76
C SER A 237 -28.00 2.84 13.02
N GLY A 238 -27.51 3.60 14.00
CA GLY A 238 -28.00 4.96 14.26
C GLY A 238 -27.63 5.94 13.15
N ALA A 239 -26.40 5.88 12.65
CA ALA A 239 -25.90 6.77 11.61
C ALA A 239 -26.63 6.55 10.25
N ILE A 240 -26.94 5.31 9.89
CA ILE A 240 -27.52 4.94 8.59
C ILE A 240 -29.06 4.99 8.54
N ALA A 241 -29.70 5.41 9.64
CA ALA A 241 -31.16 5.51 9.74
C ALA A 241 -31.77 6.64 8.88
N HIS A 242 -30.92 7.50 8.31
CA HIS A 242 -31.27 8.63 7.43
C HIS A 242 -30.79 8.39 5.99
N SER A 243 -31.39 9.10 5.03
CA SER A 243 -31.04 8.95 3.61
C SER A 243 -29.77 9.70 3.19
N LYS A 244 -29.41 10.76 3.94
CA LYS A 244 -28.12 11.44 3.81
C LYS A 244 -27.10 10.66 4.61
N GLY A 245 -25.90 10.54 4.06
CA GLY A 245 -24.84 9.76 4.67
C GLY A 245 -23.52 9.98 3.95
N THR A 246 -22.60 9.07 4.19
CA THR A 246 -21.23 9.12 3.67
C THR A 246 -20.84 7.84 2.93
N HIS A 247 -19.66 7.82 2.31
CA HIS A 247 -19.19 6.66 1.53
C HIS A 247 -18.81 5.49 2.43
N PHE A 248 -18.21 5.78 3.58
CA PHE A 248 -17.74 4.76 4.52
C PHE A 248 -18.17 5.07 5.94
N TYR A 249 -18.58 4.04 6.67
CA TYR A 249 -18.77 4.07 8.11
C TYR A 249 -17.84 3.05 8.76
N VAL A 250 -17.23 3.41 9.88
CA VAL A 250 -16.37 2.51 10.66
C VAL A 250 -16.93 2.34 12.07
N GLU A 251 -17.38 1.13 12.39
CA GLU A 251 -18.06 0.77 13.64
C GLU A 251 -17.11 0.82 14.84
N GLY A 252 -17.65 1.08 16.02
CA GLY A 252 -16.90 1.08 17.28
C GLY A 252 -17.24 -0.11 18.18
N SER A 253 -16.81 -0.05 19.44
CA SER A 253 -16.91 -1.12 20.44
C SER A 253 -18.33 -1.56 20.82
N ARG A 254 -19.37 -0.81 20.40
CA ARG A 254 -20.79 -1.18 20.63
C ARG A 254 -21.38 -2.07 19.53
N GLY A 255 -20.67 -2.24 18.41
CA GLY A 255 -21.03 -3.14 17.32
C GLY A 255 -19.91 -4.14 17.04
N VAL A 256 -19.73 -4.49 15.77
CA VAL A 256 -18.55 -5.26 15.34
C VAL A 256 -17.39 -4.27 15.17
N ASP A 257 -16.57 -4.13 16.20
CA ASP A 257 -15.53 -3.10 16.27
C ASP A 257 -14.60 -3.13 15.04
N GLY A 258 -14.44 -1.95 14.41
CA GLY A 258 -13.68 -1.79 13.18
C GLY A 258 -14.38 -2.26 11.90
N GLU A 259 -15.60 -2.79 11.93
CA GLU A 259 -16.32 -3.13 10.69
C GLU A 259 -16.48 -1.90 9.79
N ILE A 260 -16.17 -2.07 8.50
CA ILE A 260 -16.29 -1.04 7.49
C ILE A 260 -17.56 -1.29 6.70
N PHE A 261 -18.51 -0.37 6.79
CA PHE A 261 -19.69 -0.39 5.94
C PHE A 261 -19.55 0.63 4.82
N GLN A 262 -19.62 0.17 3.57
CA GLN A 262 -19.63 1.04 2.38
C GLN A 262 -21.00 0.98 1.68
N PRO A 263 -21.95 1.87 2.02
CA PRO A 263 -23.25 1.93 1.35
C PRO A 263 -23.23 2.61 -0.02
N ILE A 264 -22.20 3.41 -0.33
CA ILE A 264 -22.13 4.24 -1.53
C ILE A 264 -20.89 3.88 -2.33
N LYS A 265 -21.07 3.63 -3.63
CA LYS A 265 -19.96 3.39 -4.56
C LYS A 265 -19.14 4.66 -4.76
N LEU A 266 -17.86 4.51 -5.07
CA LEU A 266 -16.94 5.65 -5.19
C LEU A 266 -17.12 6.50 -6.46
N ASP A 267 -17.92 6.07 -7.43
CA ASP A 267 -18.38 6.88 -8.58
C ASP A 267 -19.65 7.70 -8.27
N GLN A 268 -20.21 7.52 -7.08
CA GLN A 268 -21.37 8.24 -6.58
C GLN A 268 -20.97 9.19 -5.47
N PHE A 269 -21.51 10.40 -5.47
CA PHE A 269 -21.26 11.36 -4.41
C PHE A 269 -22.24 11.19 -3.26
N SER A 270 -21.83 11.67 -2.09
CA SER A 270 -22.67 11.70 -0.89
C SER A 270 -22.70 13.09 -0.28
N ASN A 271 -23.83 13.45 0.33
CA ASN A 271 -24.05 14.77 0.93
C ASN A 271 -23.41 14.86 2.33
N HIS A 272 -22.15 14.43 2.46
CA HIS A 272 -21.41 14.39 3.72
C HIS A 272 -20.79 15.75 4.08
N ILE A 273 -20.71 16.67 3.13
CA ILE A 273 -20.44 18.09 3.34
C ILE A 273 -21.50 18.94 2.62
N MET A 274 -21.53 20.25 2.88
CA MET A 274 -22.42 21.19 2.22
C MET A 274 -21.58 22.19 1.42
N ASN A 275 -21.79 22.17 0.10
CA ASN A 275 -21.04 22.96 -0.88
C ASN A 275 -21.17 24.47 -0.62
N GLU A 276 -22.38 24.91 -0.24
CA GLU A 276 -22.73 26.32 -0.05
C GLU A 276 -22.11 26.94 1.21
N THR A 277 -21.71 26.11 2.18
CA THR A 277 -21.15 26.54 3.46
C THR A 277 -19.67 26.19 3.62
N ALA A 278 -19.02 25.76 2.53
CA ALA A 278 -17.58 25.56 2.50
C ALA A 278 -16.86 26.88 2.82
N ARG A 279 -15.83 26.81 3.65
CA ARG A 279 -14.97 27.96 3.96
C ARG A 279 -14.23 28.40 2.68
N THR A 280 -13.98 29.70 2.56
CA THR A 280 -13.35 30.30 1.37
C THR A 280 -11.99 29.68 1.01
N GLY A 281 -11.25 29.17 2.00
CA GLY A 281 -9.95 28.52 1.79
C GLY A 281 -10.02 27.09 1.24
N HIS A 282 -11.22 26.51 1.11
CA HIS A 282 -11.41 25.13 0.67
C HIS A 282 -12.60 24.96 -0.30
N MET A 283 -12.98 26.02 -1.01
CA MET A 283 -14.10 25.98 -1.96
C MET A 283 -13.90 24.97 -3.10
N GLU A 284 -12.67 24.53 -3.35
CA GLU A 284 -12.37 23.50 -4.34
C GLU A 284 -12.87 22.11 -3.93
N VAL A 285 -13.01 21.83 -2.64
CA VAL A 285 -13.49 20.53 -2.13
C VAL A 285 -15.01 20.58 -1.97
N GLN A 286 -15.69 19.73 -2.73
CA GLN A 286 -17.15 19.68 -2.89
C GLN A 286 -17.62 18.22 -2.77
N THR A 287 -18.90 17.99 -2.53
CA THR A 287 -19.44 16.62 -2.40
C THR A 287 -19.12 15.75 -3.61
N GLU A 288 -19.11 16.32 -4.80
CA GLU A 288 -18.93 15.68 -6.11
C GLU A 288 -17.46 15.34 -6.42
N ASN A 289 -16.52 15.75 -5.58
CA ASN A 289 -15.10 15.47 -5.76
C ASN A 289 -14.41 14.99 -4.48
N SER A 290 -15.17 14.61 -3.46
CA SER A 290 -14.63 14.18 -2.17
C SER A 290 -15.27 12.90 -1.66
N ILE A 291 -14.49 12.11 -0.92
CA ILE A 291 -14.94 10.90 -0.26
C ILE A 291 -15.03 11.13 1.24
N GLY A 292 -16.24 11.18 1.78
CA GLY A 292 -16.48 11.16 3.22
C GLY A 292 -16.22 9.79 3.89
N ILE A 293 -15.68 9.83 5.10
CA ILE A 293 -15.53 8.68 6.01
C ILE A 293 -16.06 9.07 7.40
N GLU A 294 -17.08 8.37 7.89
CA GLU A 294 -17.61 8.54 9.23
C GLU A 294 -17.11 7.45 10.17
N VAL A 295 -16.57 7.86 11.32
CA VAL A 295 -16.15 6.94 12.37
C VAL A 295 -17.14 7.02 13.53
N ILE A 296 -17.65 5.88 14.00
CA ILE A 296 -18.60 5.85 15.10
C ILE A 296 -17.95 6.35 16.39
N GLY A 297 -18.63 7.26 17.08
CA GLY A 297 -18.20 7.76 18.38
C GLY A 297 -18.90 9.04 18.80
N MET A 298 -18.71 9.39 20.06
CA MET A 298 -19.48 10.37 20.81
C MET A 298 -18.64 11.57 21.21
N ALA A 299 -19.26 12.75 21.14
CA ALA A 299 -18.69 13.97 21.71
C ALA A 299 -19.29 14.25 23.09
N TYR A 300 -18.48 14.84 23.96
CA TYR A 300 -18.77 15.10 25.36
C TYR A 300 -18.32 16.48 25.79
N TYR A 301 -18.89 16.96 26.89
CA TYR A 301 -18.39 18.10 27.65
C TYR A 301 -18.45 17.78 29.15
N LYS A 302 -17.73 18.56 29.97
CA LYS A 302 -17.65 18.35 31.42
C LYS A 302 -18.32 19.49 32.17
N VAL A 303 -19.04 19.16 33.24
CA VAL A 303 -19.59 20.13 34.19
C VAL A 303 -19.16 19.72 35.58
N GLY A 304 -18.16 20.41 36.13
CA GLY A 304 -17.51 19.98 37.36
C GLY A 304 -16.86 18.60 37.19
N LYS A 305 -17.36 17.61 37.94
CA LYS A 305 -16.90 16.20 37.86
C LYS A 305 -17.75 15.33 36.93
N ASP A 306 -18.89 15.84 36.48
CA ASP A 306 -19.81 15.10 35.64
C ASP A 306 -19.41 15.20 34.16
N LEU A 307 -19.72 14.14 33.40
CA LEU A 307 -19.54 14.07 31.96
C LEU A 307 -20.91 13.98 31.30
N TYR A 308 -21.11 14.75 30.23
CA TYR A 308 -22.32 14.78 29.45
C TYR A 308 -22.00 14.59 27.98
N THR A 309 -22.87 13.90 27.24
CA THR A 309 -22.82 13.93 25.77
C THR A 309 -23.20 15.33 25.29
N VAL A 310 -22.82 15.70 24.07
CA VAL A 310 -23.25 16.99 23.45
C VAL A 310 -24.77 17.14 23.23
N TYR A 311 -25.56 16.11 23.52
CA TYR A 311 -27.03 16.16 23.58
C TYR A 311 -27.56 16.30 25.03
N ASP A 312 -26.73 16.77 25.95
CA ASP A 312 -27.03 16.99 27.37
C ASP A 312 -27.42 15.74 28.18
N TYR A 313 -27.16 14.52 27.68
CA TYR A 313 -27.30 13.29 28.45
C TYR A 313 -26.12 13.07 29.40
N LYS A 314 -26.40 12.96 30.71
CA LYS A 314 -25.40 12.62 31.74
C LYS A 314 -24.90 11.19 31.59
N VAL A 315 -23.59 11.02 31.52
CA VAL A 315 -22.93 9.72 31.52
C VAL A 315 -22.93 9.15 32.92
N LYS A 316 -23.48 7.93 33.09
CA LYS A 316 -23.61 7.27 34.41
C LYS A 316 -22.26 6.95 35.05
N ASP A 317 -21.32 6.46 34.24
CA ASP A 317 -19.95 6.14 34.66
C ASP A 317 -18.95 6.88 33.74
N PRO A 318 -18.58 8.13 34.06
CA PRO A 318 -17.61 8.89 33.29
C PRO A 318 -16.24 8.24 33.18
N THR A 319 -15.85 7.39 34.14
CA THR A 319 -14.52 6.76 34.17
C THR A 319 -14.38 5.62 33.17
N SER A 320 -15.51 5.07 32.71
CA SER A 320 -15.54 4.07 31.64
C SER A 320 -15.22 4.64 30.26
N VAL A 321 -15.25 5.96 30.08
CA VAL A 321 -15.00 6.61 28.80
C VAL A 321 -13.57 7.14 28.76
N LYS A 322 -12.75 6.58 27.88
CA LYS A 322 -11.44 7.15 27.57
C LYS A 322 -11.64 8.36 26.66
N LEU A 323 -11.19 9.52 27.11
CA LEU A 323 -11.39 10.79 26.40
C LEU A 323 -10.10 11.26 25.77
N THR A 324 -10.21 11.87 24.59
CA THR A 324 -9.14 12.62 23.94
C THR A 324 -8.74 13.85 24.76
N LYS A 325 -7.71 14.56 24.28
CA LYS A 325 -7.53 15.97 24.65
C LYS A 325 -8.75 16.79 24.22
N SER A 326 -9.01 17.88 24.95
CA SER A 326 -10.11 18.78 24.64
C SER A 326 -9.86 19.61 23.38
N PHE A 327 -10.92 19.88 22.65
CA PHE A 327 -10.99 20.83 21.55
C PHE A 327 -11.80 22.05 22.00
N LYS A 328 -11.36 23.24 21.63
CA LYS A 328 -12.13 24.47 21.89
C LYS A 328 -13.31 24.51 20.91
N GLY A 329 -14.52 24.43 21.44
CA GLY A 329 -15.75 24.46 20.66
C GLY A 329 -16.79 25.36 21.29
N GLN A 330 -18.01 25.29 20.75
CA GLN A 330 -19.16 26.02 21.27
C GLN A 330 -20.34 25.06 21.39
N ARG A 331 -21.13 25.23 22.45
CA ARG A 331 -22.44 24.58 22.57
C ARG A 331 -23.55 25.59 22.80
N ARG A 332 -24.78 25.20 22.47
CA ARG A 332 -25.95 26.04 22.64
C ARG A 332 -26.64 25.73 23.96
N LEU A 333 -26.56 26.66 24.92
CA LEU A 333 -27.25 26.57 26.22
C LEU A 333 -28.29 27.67 26.31
N ASN A 334 -29.56 27.32 26.53
CA ASN A 334 -30.68 28.27 26.64
C ASN A 334 -30.72 29.28 25.47
N GLY A 335 -30.47 28.79 24.25
CA GLY A 335 -30.50 29.61 23.04
C GLY A 335 -29.22 30.42 22.75
N LYS A 336 -28.27 30.50 23.68
CA LYS A 336 -26.99 31.21 23.53
C LYS A 336 -25.84 30.24 23.26
N TRP A 337 -24.90 30.64 22.40
CA TRP A 337 -23.64 29.95 22.23
C TRP A 337 -22.70 30.28 23.38
N ILE A 338 -22.13 29.24 23.99
CA ILE A 338 -21.10 29.36 25.02
C ILE A 338 -19.87 28.58 24.58
N ASP A 339 -18.70 29.14 24.83
CA ASP A 339 -17.42 28.46 24.60
C ASP A 339 -17.27 27.33 25.61
N GLU A 340 -16.88 26.15 25.14
CA GLU A 340 -16.69 24.99 26.01
C GLU A 340 -15.62 24.05 25.47
N ASP A 341 -15.01 23.31 26.39
CA ASP A 341 -14.12 22.21 26.05
C ASP A 341 -14.94 20.99 25.63
N ILE A 342 -14.78 20.61 24.36
CA ILE A 342 -15.36 19.41 23.77
C ILE A 342 -14.33 18.29 23.81
N TYR A 343 -14.76 17.12 24.28
CA TYR A 343 -13.97 15.90 24.31
C TYR A 343 -14.60 14.87 23.39
N TRP A 344 -13.80 13.98 22.84
CA TRP A 344 -14.29 12.81 22.12
C TRP A 344 -13.88 11.55 22.88
N ASP A 345 -14.64 10.47 22.74
CA ASP A 345 -14.12 9.15 23.06
C ASP A 345 -12.95 8.80 22.14
N GLU A 346 -11.94 8.13 22.70
CA GLU A 346 -10.80 7.65 21.91
C GLU A 346 -11.25 6.61 20.88
N LEU A 347 -10.62 6.61 19.71
CA LEU A 347 -10.82 5.55 18.72
C LEU A 347 -10.24 4.24 19.27
N THR A 348 -10.91 3.12 18.97
CA THR A 348 -10.33 1.79 19.21
C THR A 348 -9.21 1.51 18.21
N ASP A 349 -8.29 0.60 18.54
CA ASP A 349 -7.24 0.17 17.60
C ASP A 349 -7.84 -0.40 16.29
N ALA A 350 -8.98 -1.09 16.38
CA ALA A 350 -9.70 -1.63 15.24
C ALA A 350 -10.28 -0.52 14.34
N GLN A 351 -10.80 0.56 14.93
CA GLN A 351 -11.24 1.75 14.20
C GLN A 351 -10.05 2.44 13.51
N VAL A 352 -8.97 2.69 14.25
CA VAL A 352 -7.76 3.34 13.71
C VAL A 352 -7.21 2.56 12.52
N LYS A 353 -7.07 1.24 12.66
CA LYS A 353 -6.61 0.35 11.58
C LYS A 353 -7.53 0.43 10.35
N SER A 354 -8.84 0.34 10.56
CA SER A 354 -9.82 0.33 9.47
C SER A 354 -9.85 1.64 8.70
N VAL A 355 -9.87 2.77 9.40
CA VAL A 355 -9.82 4.10 8.77
C VAL A 355 -8.49 4.31 8.05
N LYS A 356 -7.36 3.96 8.69
CA LYS A 356 -6.04 4.01 8.06
C LYS A 356 -6.05 3.26 6.73
N CYS A 357 -6.60 2.06 6.70
CA CYS A 357 -6.62 1.24 5.50
C CYS A 357 -7.56 1.77 4.41
N ILE A 358 -8.74 2.29 4.76
CA ILE A 358 -9.60 3.01 3.80
C ILE A 358 -8.82 4.17 3.18
N VAL A 359 -8.20 5.02 4.01
CA VAL A 359 -7.47 6.22 3.55
C VAL A 359 -6.30 5.84 2.66
N VAL A 360 -5.45 4.90 3.06
CA VAL A 360 -4.31 4.43 2.25
C VAL A 360 -4.78 3.89 0.90
N THR A 361 -5.83 3.05 0.87
CA THR A 361 -6.33 2.48 -0.39
C THR A 361 -6.91 3.55 -1.31
N LEU A 362 -7.63 4.54 -0.78
CA LEU A 362 -8.13 5.68 -1.54
C LEU A 362 -6.98 6.56 -2.07
N MET A 363 -5.97 6.83 -1.24
CA MET A 363 -4.78 7.59 -1.64
C MET A 363 -4.07 6.92 -2.82
N LYS A 364 -3.89 5.59 -2.77
CA LYS A 364 -3.30 4.81 -3.88
C LYS A 364 -4.18 4.86 -5.14
N LYS A 365 -5.49 4.64 -5.03
CA LYS A 365 -6.41 4.64 -6.19
C LYS A 365 -6.45 5.98 -6.91
N TYR A 366 -6.50 7.08 -6.15
CA TYR A 366 -6.72 8.42 -6.69
C TYR A 366 -5.45 9.28 -6.73
N ASN A 367 -4.29 8.70 -6.42
CA ASN A 367 -3.01 9.39 -6.31
C ASN A 367 -3.08 10.63 -5.39
N LEU A 368 -3.75 10.48 -4.25
CA LEU A 368 -3.89 11.54 -3.25
C LEU A 368 -2.72 11.53 -2.28
N LYS A 369 -2.43 12.69 -1.71
CA LYS A 369 -1.41 12.91 -0.70
C LYS A 369 -2.04 13.32 0.63
N LYS A 370 -1.23 13.47 1.69
CA LYS A 370 -1.73 13.83 3.02
C LYS A 370 -2.45 15.18 3.04
N GLU A 371 -2.00 16.12 2.22
CA GLU A 371 -2.64 17.42 2.03
C GLU A 371 -4.04 17.35 1.41
N ASN A 372 -4.43 16.21 0.84
CA ASN A 372 -5.78 15.98 0.32
C ASN A 372 -6.74 15.40 1.38
N ILE A 373 -6.31 15.27 2.64
CA ILE A 373 -7.13 14.74 3.73
C ILE A 373 -7.56 15.88 4.65
N PHE A 374 -8.86 16.13 4.68
CA PHE A 374 -9.48 17.22 5.41
C PHE A 374 -10.34 16.68 6.55
N THR A 375 -10.55 17.50 7.56
CA THR A 375 -11.57 17.29 8.59
C THR A 375 -12.82 18.07 8.22
N HIS A 376 -13.98 17.64 8.74
CA HIS A 376 -15.24 18.35 8.49
C HIS A 376 -15.16 19.82 8.97
N GLU A 377 -14.57 20.05 10.13
CA GLU A 377 -14.45 21.37 10.77
C GLU A 377 -13.41 22.30 10.12
N GLU A 378 -12.41 21.75 9.41
CA GLU A 378 -11.54 22.51 8.48
C GLU A 378 -12.38 23.08 7.32
N MET A 379 -13.33 22.28 6.82
CA MET A 379 -14.12 22.58 5.63
C MET A 379 -15.31 23.51 5.88
N GLN A 380 -16.01 23.35 7.00
CA GLN A 380 -17.22 24.11 7.33
C GLN A 380 -17.48 24.18 8.84
N SER A 381 -18.50 24.93 9.26
CA SER A 381 -18.85 25.03 10.68
C SER A 381 -19.37 23.69 11.19
N LYS A 382 -18.67 23.10 12.17
CA LYS A 382 -18.99 21.80 12.75
C LYS A 382 -18.48 21.67 14.18
N THR A 383 -18.89 20.62 14.89
CA THR A 383 -18.42 20.28 16.24
C THR A 383 -16.90 20.17 16.24
N ALA A 384 -16.25 20.87 17.17
CA ALA A 384 -14.79 20.89 17.25
C ALA A 384 -14.25 19.47 17.52
N GLY A 385 -13.26 19.04 16.74
CA GLY A 385 -12.62 17.74 16.85
C GLY A 385 -13.31 16.61 16.09
N GLU A 386 -14.42 16.87 15.37
CA GLU A 386 -15.18 15.85 14.65
C GLU A 386 -14.35 15.05 13.67
N GLY A 387 -13.62 15.68 12.76
CA GLY A 387 -12.66 14.98 11.91
C GLY A 387 -11.26 14.93 12.51
N GLN A 388 -10.87 15.92 13.33
CA GLN A 388 -9.50 16.05 13.81
C GLN A 388 -9.06 14.88 14.68
N VAL A 389 -9.95 14.34 15.54
CA VAL A 389 -9.62 13.16 16.35
C VAL A 389 -9.23 11.96 15.48
N VAL A 390 -9.93 11.78 14.36
CA VAL A 390 -9.65 10.69 13.41
C VAL A 390 -8.33 10.96 12.69
N LYS A 391 -8.12 12.21 12.24
CA LYS A 391 -6.91 12.66 11.55
C LYS A 391 -5.67 12.43 12.42
N ASP A 392 -5.71 12.86 13.68
CA ASP A 392 -4.63 12.73 14.66
C ASP A 392 -4.27 11.25 14.91
N ALA A 393 -5.28 10.36 14.94
CA ALA A 393 -5.06 8.94 15.18
C ALA A 393 -4.38 8.23 14.01
N ILE A 394 -4.68 8.60 12.76
CA ILE A 394 -4.18 7.88 11.58
C ILE A 394 -2.94 8.52 10.93
N PHE A 395 -2.78 9.84 11.00
CA PHE A 395 -1.71 10.56 10.29
C PHE A 395 -0.28 10.08 10.59
N PRO A 396 0.07 9.75 11.85
CA PRO A 396 1.37 9.18 12.19
C PRO A 396 1.64 7.84 11.50
N LEU A 397 0.58 7.09 11.18
CA LEU A 397 0.64 5.72 10.66
C LEU A 397 0.58 5.65 9.13
N LEU A 398 0.16 6.70 8.44
CA LEU A 398 -0.01 6.69 6.97
C LEU A 398 1.29 6.40 6.21
N ASN A 399 2.45 6.84 6.73
CA ASN A 399 3.75 6.62 6.09
C ASN A 399 4.25 5.16 6.22
N GLU A 400 3.59 4.33 7.02
CA GLU A 400 3.91 2.90 7.10
C GLU A 400 3.51 2.16 5.81
N CYS A 401 2.64 2.77 5.01
CA CYS A 401 1.88 2.14 3.93
C CYS A 401 1.98 2.81 2.56
N LEU A 402 2.70 3.93 2.49
CA LEU A 402 3.00 4.74 1.32
C LEU A 402 4.51 4.73 1.10
#